data_AF-X1NFA2-F1
#
_entry.id   AF-X1NFA2-F1
#
_cell.length_a   1.000
_cell.length_b   1.000
_cell.length_c   1.000
_cell.angle_alpha   90.00
_cell.angle_beta   90.00
_cell.angle_gamma   90.00
#
_symmetry.space_group_name_H-M   'P 1'
#
loop_
_entity.id
_entity.type
_entity.pdbx_description
1 polymer ?
#
loop_
_entity_poly.entity_id
_entity_poly.type
_entity_poly.pdbx_seq_one_letter_code
_entity_poly.pdbx_strand_id
1 'polypeptide(L)'
;WVTMTNKDGFGLLISDIGGTFLSISAWPYTMEDLEKTNHNYELPHRETITFNIDYKQQGVGGDLPALACLHKESKLRGRIPYSYSFRISPYFKEVDDNITRR
;
A
#
# COMPACT_ATOMS: atom_id res chain seq x y z
N TRP A 1 5.07 9.87 2.84
CA TRP A 1 3.75 9.98 3.49
C TRP A 1 2.68 9.86 2.41
N VAL A 2 1.44 9.55 2.78
CA VAL A 2 0.29 9.47 1.87
C VAL A 2 -0.97 9.90 2.60
N THR A 3 -1.87 10.57 1.90
CA THR A 3 -3.20 10.95 2.42
C THR A 3 -4.29 10.23 1.64
N MET A 4 -5.32 9.76 2.34
CA MET A 4 -6.56 9.25 1.75
C MET A 4 -7.70 10.13 2.24
N THR A 5 -8.40 10.78 1.32
CA THR A 5 -9.48 11.74 1.64
C THR A 5 -10.77 11.39 0.92
N ASN A 6 -11.90 11.70 1.54
CA ASN A 6 -13.17 11.79 0.83
C ASN A 6 -13.22 13.06 -0.05
N LYS A 7 -14.33 13.26 -0.76
CA LYS A 7 -14.55 14.43 -1.64
C LYS A 7 -14.56 15.75 -0.88
N ASP A 8 -14.92 15.71 0.39
CA ASP A 8 -15.00 16.87 1.29
C ASP A 8 -13.65 17.21 1.94
N GLY A 9 -12.57 16.48 1.62
CA GLY A 9 -11.22 16.75 2.12
C GLY A 9 -10.91 16.20 3.52
N PHE A 10 -11.81 15.39 4.10
CA PHE A 10 -11.61 14.69 5.37
C PHE A 10 -11.03 13.30 5.13
N GLY A 11 -10.07 12.88 5.96
CA GLY A 11 -9.57 11.51 5.89
C GLY A 11 -8.39 11.22 6.79
N LEU A 12 -7.44 10.44 6.27
CA LEU A 12 -6.30 9.90 7.00
C LEU A 12 -4.98 10.32 6.36
N LEU A 13 -4.00 10.67 7.18
CA LEU A 13 -2.60 10.81 6.83
C LEU A 13 -1.84 9.60 7.37
N ILE A 14 -1.08 8.96 6.50
CA ILE A 14 -0.14 7.89 6.84
C ILE A 14 1.27 8.41 6.63
N SER A 15 2.06 8.40 7.68
CA SER A 15 3.44 8.88 7.68
C SER A 15 4.40 7.82 8.15
N ASP A 16 5.58 7.80 7.54
CA ASP A 16 6.69 7.00 8.02
C ASP A 16 7.24 7.65 9.29
N ILE A 17 7.35 6.86 10.35
CA ILE A 17 8.01 7.26 11.60
C ILE A 17 9.18 6.33 11.96
N GLY A 18 9.41 5.29 11.15
CA GLY A 18 10.49 4.32 11.33
C GLY A 18 11.72 4.60 10.46
N GLY A 19 11.61 5.50 9.47
CA GLY A 19 12.67 5.78 8.50
C GLY A 19 12.88 4.64 7.49
N THR A 20 11.88 3.76 7.35
CA THR A 20 11.92 2.58 6.47
C THR A 20 11.21 2.80 5.15
N PHE A 21 10.62 3.99 4.95
CA PHE A 21 9.71 4.34 3.87
C PHE A 21 8.42 3.50 3.86
N LEU A 22 7.41 3.98 3.14
CA LEU A 22 6.12 3.31 3.00
C LEU A 22 6.05 2.65 1.62
N SER A 23 5.68 1.36 1.57
CA SER A 23 5.16 0.72 0.36
C SER A 23 3.65 0.62 0.49
N ILE A 24 2.91 1.13 -0.50
CA ILE A 24 1.46 1.28 -0.41
C ILE A 24 0.75 0.82 -1.68
N SER A 25 -0.46 0.29 -1.51
CA SER A 25 -1.39 0.04 -2.60
C SER A 25 -2.83 0.28 -2.14
N ALA A 26 -3.71 0.64 -3.06
CA ALA A 26 -5.12 0.92 -2.81
C ALA A 26 -5.98 0.34 -3.93
N TRP A 27 -6.98 -0.48 -3.60
CA TRP A 27 -7.82 -1.18 -4.57
C TRP A 27 -9.31 -1.06 -4.24
N PRO A 28 -10.19 -0.89 -5.25
CA PRO A 28 -11.65 -0.85 -5.07
C PRO A 28 -12.29 -2.26 -5.01
N TYR A 29 -11.57 -3.24 -4.49
CA TYR A 29 -11.95 -4.64 -4.35
C TYR A 29 -11.08 -5.30 -3.28
N THR A 30 -11.50 -6.47 -2.80
CA THR A 30 -10.75 -7.23 -1.78
C THR A 30 -9.62 -8.05 -2.40
N MET A 31 -8.69 -8.52 -1.57
CA MET A 31 -7.65 -9.48 -2.01
C MET A 31 -8.28 -10.78 -2.53
N GLU A 32 -9.36 -11.25 -1.89
CA GLU A 32 -10.08 -12.46 -2.31
C GLU A 32 -10.77 -12.28 -3.66
N ASP A 33 -11.34 -11.10 -3.94
CA ASP A 33 -11.89 -10.77 -5.25
C ASP A 33 -10.79 -10.88 -6.32
N LEU A 34 -9.63 -10.27 -6.06
CA LEU A 34 -8.51 -10.25 -6.99
C LEU A 34 -7.93 -11.65 -7.25
N GLU A 35 -7.87 -12.51 -6.23
CA GLU A 35 -7.34 -13.88 -6.34
C GLU A 35 -8.27 -14.80 -7.15
N LYS A 36 -9.59 -14.61 -7.04
CA LYS A 36 -10.58 -15.52 -7.64
C LYS A 36 -10.96 -15.18 -9.08
N THR A 37 -10.81 -13.92 -9.49
CA THR A 37 -11.16 -13.48 -10.85
C THR A 37 -10.06 -13.80 -11.85
N ASN A 38 -10.41 -14.30 -13.03
CA ASN A 38 -9.44 -14.59 -14.09
C ASN A 38 -9.34 -13.46 -15.12
N HIS A 39 -10.39 -12.64 -15.21
CA HIS A 39 -10.45 -11.52 -16.13
C HIS A 39 -10.83 -10.23 -15.42
N ASN A 40 -10.24 -9.12 -15.89
CA ASN A 40 -10.42 -7.80 -15.27
C ASN A 40 -11.90 -7.34 -15.19
N TYR A 41 -12.73 -7.71 -16.16
CA TYR A 41 -14.15 -7.34 -16.19
C TYR A 41 -14.99 -8.10 -15.14
N GLU A 42 -14.45 -9.15 -14.53
CA GLU A 42 -15.12 -9.94 -13.48
C GLU A 42 -14.93 -9.33 -12.09
N LEU A 43 -13.99 -8.38 -11.95
CA LEU A 43 -13.73 -7.72 -10.67
C LEU A 43 -14.97 -6.91 -10.23
N PRO A 44 -15.47 -7.13 -9.00
CA PRO A 44 -16.63 -6.40 -8.51
C PRO A 44 -16.25 -4.96 -8.18
N HIS A 45 -17.22 -4.06 -8.30
CA HIS A 45 -17.12 -2.73 -7.68
C HIS A 45 -17.56 -2.83 -6.22
N ARG A 46 -16.69 -2.41 -5.29
CA ARG A 46 -17.00 -2.37 -3.85
C ARG A 46 -17.12 -0.92 -3.38
N GLU A 47 -17.96 -0.70 -2.37
CA GLU A 47 -18.07 0.58 -1.65
C GLU A 47 -16.91 0.80 -0.65
N THR A 48 -15.95 -0.13 -0.61
CA THR A 48 -14.79 -0.09 0.27
C THR A 48 -13.49 -0.12 -0.53
N ILE A 49 -12.44 0.47 0.04
CA ILE A 49 -11.08 0.43 -0.49
C ILE A 49 -10.24 -0.49 0.38
N THR A 50 -9.60 -1.50 -0.21
CA THR A 50 -8.51 -2.22 0.43
C THR A 50 -7.24 -1.39 0.33
N PHE A 51 -6.67 -0.99 1.47
CA PHE A 51 -5.45 -0.21 1.54
C PHE A 51 -4.36 -1.00 2.27
N ASN A 52 -3.25 -1.26 1.59
CA ASN A 52 -2.11 -2.01 2.13
C ASN A 52 -0.98 -1.04 2.50
N ILE A 53 -0.38 -1.25 3.67
CA ILE A 53 0.77 -0.50 4.19
C ILE A 53 1.84 -1.52 4.55
N ASP A 54 2.80 -1.70 3.66
CA ASP A 54 3.78 -2.76 3.77
C ASP A 54 5.16 -2.19 4.06
N TYR A 55 5.93 -2.92 4.88
CA TYR A 55 7.36 -2.66 4.97
C TYR A 55 8.05 -3.02 3.65
N LYS A 56 7.87 -4.27 3.23
CA LYS A 56 8.47 -4.83 2.02
C LYS A 56 7.60 -5.97 1.49
N GLN A 57 7.68 -6.18 0.19
CA GLN A 57 7.14 -7.34 -0.51
C GLN A 57 8.29 -8.10 -1.19
N GLN A 58 8.16 -9.42 -1.36
CA GLN A 58 9.10 -10.14 -2.21
C GLN A 58 8.97 -9.68 -3.66
N GLY A 59 10.06 -9.76 -4.43
CA GLY A 59 9.99 -9.57 -5.87
C GLY A 59 9.09 -10.61 -6.54
N VAL A 60 8.67 -10.32 -7.77
CA VAL A 60 7.84 -11.24 -8.56
C VAL A 60 8.69 -12.31 -9.28
N GLY A 61 9.93 -11.96 -9.65
CA GLY A 61 10.80 -12.81 -10.48
C GLY A 61 10.48 -12.65 -11.97
N GLY A 62 10.78 -13.69 -12.76
CA GLY A 62 10.38 -13.75 -14.17
C GLY A 62 11.51 -13.75 -15.21
N ASP A 63 12.77 -13.83 -14.79
CA ASP A 63 13.92 -13.95 -15.72
C ASP A 63 13.79 -15.13 -16.69
N LEU A 64 13.18 -16.21 -16.20
CA LEU A 64 12.83 -17.39 -16.99
C LEU A 64 11.32 -17.59 -16.94
N PRO A 65 10.65 -17.75 -18.10
CA PRO A 65 9.22 -18.03 -18.15
C PRO A 65 8.86 -19.25 -17.30
N ALA A 66 7.74 -19.17 -16.58
CA ALA A 66 7.24 -20.23 -15.70
C ALA A 66 8.16 -20.65 -14.55
N LEU A 67 9.25 -19.92 -14.27
CA LEU A 67 10.08 -20.09 -13.08
C LEU A 67 10.04 -18.84 -12.21
N ALA A 68 9.49 -18.99 -11.01
CA ALA A 68 9.58 -17.98 -9.95
C ALA A 68 10.98 -18.02 -9.29
N CYS A 69 12.01 -17.67 -10.05
CA CYS A 69 13.35 -17.49 -9.51
C CYS A 69 13.54 -16.03 -9.09
N LEU A 70 13.60 -15.76 -7.79
CA LEU A 70 13.93 -14.44 -7.28
C LEU A 70 15.45 -14.30 -7.12
N HIS A 71 15.99 -13.15 -7.55
CA HIS A 71 17.33 -12.74 -7.17
C HIS A 71 17.44 -12.59 -5.64
N LYS A 72 18.66 -12.72 -5.11
CA LYS A 72 18.90 -12.77 -3.65
C LYS A 72 18.50 -11.47 -2.94
N GLU A 73 18.64 -10.34 -3.62
CA GLU A 73 18.28 -8.99 -3.19
C GLU A 73 16.77 -8.76 -3.16
N SER A 74 16.00 -9.49 -3.98
CA SER A 74 14.54 -9.40 -4.07
C SER A 74 13.82 -10.37 -3.13
N LYS A 75 14.56 -11.09 -2.27
CA LYS A 75 14.01 -12.03 -1.29
C LYS A 75 13.92 -11.41 0.10
N LEU A 76 12.76 -11.55 0.73
CA LEU A 76 12.63 -11.41 2.18
C LEU A 76 13.14 -12.68 2.84
N ARG A 77 14.23 -12.55 3.59
CA ARG A 77 14.88 -13.67 4.27
C ARG A 77 14.08 -14.07 5.50
N GLY A 78 13.86 -15.37 5.67
CA GLY A 78 13.30 -15.91 6.90
C GLY A 78 14.33 -15.90 8.04
N ARG A 79 13.84 -16.07 9.28
CA ARG A 79 14.66 -16.20 10.51
C ARG A 79 15.54 -14.99 10.85
N ILE A 80 15.21 -13.81 10.33
CA ILE A 80 15.77 -12.54 10.81
C ILE A 80 14.63 -11.64 11.29
N PRO A 81 14.83 -10.85 12.36
CA PRO A 81 13.82 -9.92 12.82
C PRO A 81 13.67 -8.74 11.84
N TYR A 82 12.43 -8.31 11.62
CA TYR A 82 12.11 -7.07 10.93
C TYR A 82 11.33 -6.17 11.88
N SER A 83 11.60 -4.87 11.82
CA SER A 83 10.83 -3.85 12.54
C SER A 83 10.29 -2.86 11.51
N TYR A 84 9.03 -2.47 11.70
CA TYR A 84 8.33 -1.55 10.82
C TYR A 84 7.41 -0.67 11.67
N SER A 85 7.35 0.62 11.37
CA SER A 85 6.55 1.57 12.13
C SER A 85 6.08 2.70 11.23
N PHE A 86 4.79 2.97 11.29
CA PHE A 86 4.13 4.08 10.62
C PHE A 86 3.12 4.69 11.59
N ARG A 87 2.67 5.90 11.29
CA ARG A 87 1.63 6.59 12.03
C ARG A 87 0.43 6.84 11.13
N ILE A 88 -0.75 6.56 11.66
CA ILE A 88 -2.02 6.99 11.08
C ILE A 88 -2.55 8.13 11.95
N SER A 89 -2.92 9.25 11.32
CA SER A 89 -3.58 10.36 11.99
C SER A 89 -4.74 10.91 11.14
N PRO A 90 -5.73 11.58 11.75
CA PRO A 90 -6.70 12.36 10.99
C PRO A 90 -6.02 13.38 10.08
N TYR A 91 -6.63 13.65 8.92
CA TYR A 91 -6.19 14.64 7.94
C TYR A 91 -7.36 15.49 7.46
N PHE A 92 -7.13 16.80 7.33
CA PHE A 92 -8.11 17.79 6.91
C PHE A 92 -7.43 18.73 5.90
N LYS A 93 -7.81 18.61 4.62
CA LYS A 93 -7.13 19.31 3.52
C LYS A 93 -7.13 20.83 3.69
N GLU A 94 -8.27 21.41 4.08
CA GLU A 94 -8.40 22.86 4.25
C GLU A 94 -7.46 23.43 5.32
N VAL A 95 -7.22 22.67 6.39
CA VAL A 95 -6.33 23.10 7.48
C VAL A 95 -4.87 23.07 7.02
N ASP A 96 -4.49 22.03 6.28
CA ASP A 96 -3.13 21.83 5.80
C ASP A 96 -2.70 22.89 4.78
N ASP A 97 -3.55 23.16 3.76
CA ASP A 97 -3.31 24.18 2.73
C ASP A 97 -3.10 25.58 3.32
N ASN A 98 -3.75 25.89 4.45
CA ASN A 98 -3.59 27.17 5.15
C ASN A 98 -2.27 27.28 5.92
N ILE A 99 -1.70 26.15 6.36
CA ILE A 99 -0.38 26.10 7.02
C ILE A 99 0.73 26.22 5.96
N THR A 100 0.59 25.56 4.80
CA THR A 100 1.64 25.57 3.76
C THR A 100 1.75 26.87 2.96
N ARG A 101 0.73 27.74 3.03
CA ARG A 101 0.71 29.06 2.36
C ARG A 101 1.32 30.21 3.18
N ARG A 102 1.91 29.92 4.34
CA ARG A 102 2.70 30.87 5.15
C ARG A 102 4.17 30.54 5.07
#